data_AF-A0A9D5T341-F1
#
_entry.id   AF-A0A9D5T341-F1
#
_cell.length_a   1.000
_cell.length_b   1.000
_cell.length_c   1.000
_cell.angle_alpha   90.00
_cell.angle_beta   90.00
_cell.angle_gamma   90.00
#
_symmetry.space_group_name_H-M   'P 1'
#
loop_
_entity.id
_entity.type
_entity.pdbx_description
1 polymer ?
#
loop_
_entity_poly.entity_id
_entity_poly.type
_entity_poly.pdbx_seq_one_letter_code
_entity_poly.pdbx_strand_id
1 'polypeptide(L)'
;MLEKRKYKIEELRTILNTRDRQGIQRKLTRYGCEFEVSGRGERTEFDILNVPDEFKMFCITELNIPAQSDFRKLKMFYYAFFEDEDFINLPDVEKENYMSDEYEHVSRTTIRSWVGYLDKANLIHKDTTDFTYFAVNHDENGKKTTTEISAETYKQGWREYWKHNIPDESSYAFKKAMEIWGGAVCRTPKIIMNGIEWAKTERLKEIIVNSMLKE
;
A
#
# COMPACT_ATOMS: atom_id res chain seq x y z
N MET A 1 3.97 -21.04 1.11
CA MET A 1 4.36 -20.27 2.30
C MET A 1 5.49 -21.01 3.01
N LEU A 2 6.42 -20.32 3.69
CA LEU A 2 7.43 -21.00 4.51
C LEU A 2 6.77 -21.58 5.76
N GLU A 3 7.14 -22.80 6.12
CA GLU A 3 6.59 -23.56 7.25
C GLU A 3 7.73 -23.98 8.18
N LYS A 4 7.38 -24.37 9.41
CA LYS A 4 8.35 -24.88 10.40
C LYS A 4 8.78 -26.30 10.05
N ARG A 5 9.72 -26.43 9.12
CA ARG A 5 10.31 -27.70 8.71
C ARG A 5 11.72 -27.52 8.17
N LYS A 6 12.37 -28.65 7.91
CA LYS A 6 13.61 -28.70 7.14
C LYS A 6 13.33 -28.53 5.66
N TYR A 7 14.13 -27.68 5.04
CA TYR A 7 14.16 -27.48 3.60
C TYR A 7 15.56 -27.78 3.05
N LYS A 8 15.60 -28.45 1.91
CA LYS A 8 16.82 -28.50 1.10
C LYS A 8 17.06 -27.15 0.44
N ILE A 9 18.32 -26.82 0.18
CA ILE A 9 18.69 -25.56 -0.47
C ILE A 9 17.96 -25.35 -1.81
N GLU A 10 17.71 -26.42 -2.60
CA GLU A 10 16.94 -26.33 -3.85
C GLU A 10 15.48 -25.90 -3.67
N GLU A 11 14.83 -26.37 -2.60
CA GLU A 11 13.46 -25.97 -2.30
C GLU A 11 13.43 -24.47 -1.99
N LEU A 12 14.37 -23.99 -1.17
CA LEU A 12 14.46 -22.56 -0.83
C LEU A 12 14.89 -21.70 -2.02
N ARG A 13 15.74 -22.22 -2.92
CA ARG A 13 16.09 -21.53 -4.17
C ARG A 13 14.84 -21.23 -4.99
N THR A 14 13.92 -22.19 -5.05
CA THR A 14 12.65 -22.07 -5.76
C THR A 14 11.70 -21.13 -5.04
N ILE A 15 11.46 -21.36 -3.74
CA ILE A 15 10.52 -20.56 -2.93
C ILE A 15 10.94 -19.09 -2.85
N LEU A 16 12.23 -18.84 -2.64
CA LEU A 16 12.75 -17.49 -2.43
C LEU A 16 13.26 -16.86 -3.73
N ASN A 17 13.25 -17.58 -4.86
CA ASN A 17 13.83 -17.15 -6.12
C ASN A 17 15.25 -16.57 -5.93
N THR A 18 16.16 -17.34 -5.33
CA THR A 18 17.52 -16.89 -4.98
C THR A 18 18.49 -18.05 -5.02
N ARG A 19 19.59 -17.90 -5.75
CA ARG A 19 20.51 -19.01 -6.06
C ARG A 19 21.56 -19.27 -4.98
N ASP A 20 22.03 -18.25 -4.28
CA ASP A 20 23.15 -18.39 -3.36
C ASP A 20 22.71 -18.55 -1.90
N ARG A 21 23.47 -19.36 -1.15
CA ARG A 21 23.20 -19.66 0.26
C ARG A 21 23.14 -18.40 1.11
N GLN A 22 24.05 -17.45 0.91
CA GLN A 22 24.07 -16.20 1.68
C GLN A 22 22.83 -15.35 1.39
N GLY A 23 22.39 -15.30 0.14
CA GLY A 23 21.16 -14.64 -0.28
C GLY A 23 19.93 -15.25 0.37
N ILE A 24 19.85 -16.59 0.43
CA ILE A 24 18.79 -17.30 1.15
C ILE A 24 18.80 -16.92 2.64
N GLN A 25 19.96 -16.99 3.30
CA GLN A 25 20.10 -16.61 4.71
C GLN A 25 19.66 -15.15 4.94
N ARG A 26 20.14 -14.20 4.12
CA ARG A 26 19.77 -12.79 4.21
C ARG A 26 18.26 -12.59 4.02
N LYS A 27 17.62 -13.32 3.11
CA LYS A 27 16.17 -13.25 2.91
C LYS A 27 15.42 -13.79 4.12
N LEU A 28 15.75 -14.99 4.59
CA LEU A 28 15.14 -15.59 5.77
C LEU A 28 15.27 -14.67 7.00
N THR A 29 16.45 -14.13 7.26
CA THR A 29 16.66 -13.16 8.34
C THR A 29 15.82 -11.90 8.15
N ARG A 30 15.75 -11.35 6.92
CA ARG A 30 14.93 -10.17 6.64
C ARG A 30 13.44 -10.44 6.81
N TYR A 31 13.00 -11.66 6.52
CA TYR A 31 11.63 -12.10 6.75
C TYR A 31 11.34 -12.26 8.24
N GLY A 32 12.39 -12.36 9.05
CA GLY A 32 12.34 -12.54 10.50
C GLY A 32 12.47 -14.01 10.91
N CYS A 33 12.59 -14.93 9.95
CA CYS A 33 12.65 -16.36 10.25
C CYS A 33 13.86 -16.68 11.13
N GLU A 34 13.62 -17.51 12.15
CA GLU A 34 14.69 -18.16 12.91
C GLU A 34 14.98 -19.49 12.22
N PHE A 35 16.25 -19.74 11.93
CA PHE A 35 16.65 -20.94 11.23
C PHE A 35 18.05 -21.38 11.61
N GLU A 36 18.27 -22.68 11.52
CA GLU A 36 19.60 -23.29 11.59
C GLU A 36 20.03 -23.76 10.21
N VAL A 37 21.33 -23.75 9.95
CA VAL A 37 21.88 -24.23 8.67
C VAL A 37 22.91 -25.29 8.92
N SER A 38 22.73 -26.44 8.27
CA SER A 38 23.66 -27.57 8.33
C SER A 38 24.07 -28.02 6.93
N GLY A 39 25.13 -28.82 6.84
CA GLY A 39 25.63 -29.35 5.57
C GLY A 39 26.50 -28.38 4.75
N ARG A 40 26.87 -28.81 3.54
CA ARG A 40 27.74 -28.06 2.61
C ARG A 40 27.28 -28.25 1.16
N GLY A 41 27.43 -27.19 0.35
CA GLY A 41 27.08 -27.20 -1.07
C GLY A 41 25.63 -27.58 -1.30
N GLU A 42 25.38 -28.49 -2.25
CA GLU A 42 24.04 -29.00 -2.59
C GLU A 42 23.38 -29.82 -1.47
N ARG A 43 24.15 -30.26 -0.46
CA ARG A 43 23.63 -30.94 0.74
C ARG A 43 23.33 -29.97 1.89
N THR A 44 23.25 -28.66 1.60
CA THR A 44 22.90 -27.67 2.62
C THR A 44 21.41 -27.80 2.93
N GLU A 45 21.09 -27.87 4.22
CA GLU A 45 19.72 -27.90 4.74
C GLU A 45 19.49 -26.72 5.67
N PHE A 46 18.29 -26.17 5.60
CA PHE A 46 17.82 -25.08 6.45
C PHE A 46 16.69 -25.62 7.31
N ASP A 47 16.86 -25.60 8.63
CA ASP A 47 15.82 -25.94 9.58
C ASP A 47 15.12 -24.66 10.03
N ILE A 48 13.88 -24.44 9.58
CA ILE A 48 13.11 -23.25 9.93
C ILE A 48 12.44 -23.48 11.28
N LEU A 49 12.96 -22.84 12.33
CA LEU A 49 12.48 -22.99 13.71
C LEU A 49 11.27 -22.09 13.98
N ASN A 50 11.28 -20.89 13.40
CA ASN A 50 10.23 -19.91 13.58
C ASN A 50 9.97 -19.12 12.29
N VAL A 51 8.69 -18.83 12.03
CA VAL A 51 8.22 -17.94 10.95
C VAL A 51 7.39 -16.86 11.66
N PRO A 52 7.94 -15.68 11.96
CA PRO A 52 7.39 -14.87 13.04
C PRO A 52 6.14 -14.07 12.69
N ASP A 53 5.77 -13.96 11.41
CA ASP A 53 4.63 -13.14 11.03
C ASP A 53 4.06 -13.59 9.67
N GLU A 54 2.89 -14.21 9.71
CA GLU A 54 2.16 -14.67 8.52
C GLU A 54 1.77 -13.51 7.60
N PHE A 55 1.42 -12.35 8.17
CA PHE A 55 1.07 -11.15 7.42
C PHE A 55 2.27 -10.62 6.65
N LYS A 56 3.40 -10.47 7.33
CA LYS A 56 4.66 -10.05 6.69
C LYS A 56 5.08 -11.00 5.58
N MET A 57 5.00 -12.31 5.84
CA MET A 57 5.31 -13.32 4.83
C MET A 57 4.41 -13.20 3.60
N PHE A 58 3.10 -13.10 3.80
CA PHE A 58 2.15 -12.91 2.71
C PHE A 58 2.47 -11.65 1.91
N CYS A 59 2.68 -10.51 2.57
CA CYS A 59 3.01 -9.26 1.91
C CYS A 59 4.28 -9.35 1.05
N ILE A 60 5.31 -10.03 1.55
CA ILE A 60 6.58 -10.15 0.82
C ILE A 60 6.45 -11.12 -0.36
N THR A 61 5.84 -12.29 -0.16
CA THR A 61 5.84 -13.35 -1.17
C THR A 61 4.69 -13.24 -2.17
N GLU A 62 3.53 -12.76 -1.74
CA GLU A 62 2.31 -12.73 -2.55
C GLU A 62 1.99 -11.35 -3.13
N LEU A 63 2.43 -10.28 -2.45
CA LEU A 63 2.25 -8.89 -2.89
C LEU A 63 3.55 -8.23 -3.39
N ASN A 64 4.68 -8.94 -3.29
CA ASN A 64 6.02 -8.43 -3.64
C ASN A 64 6.40 -7.14 -2.91
N ILE A 65 5.92 -6.96 -1.68
CA ILE A 65 6.25 -5.79 -0.85
C ILE A 65 7.70 -5.93 -0.35
N PRO A 66 8.52 -4.86 -0.41
CA PRO A 66 9.88 -4.92 0.07
C PRO A 66 9.96 -5.31 1.54
N ALA A 67 10.82 -6.27 1.86
CA ALA A 67 10.92 -6.80 3.21
C ALA A 67 11.52 -5.83 4.26
N GLN A 68 11.95 -4.64 3.84
CA GLN A 68 12.33 -3.52 4.71
C GLN A 68 11.19 -2.53 4.99
N SER A 69 9.99 -2.76 4.44
CA SER A 69 8.82 -1.93 4.72
C SER A 69 8.40 -2.04 6.19
N ASP A 70 7.71 -1.01 6.68
CA ASP A 70 7.10 -1.03 8.01
C ASP A 70 5.81 -1.86 7.97
N PHE A 71 5.93 -3.15 8.27
CA PHE A 71 4.81 -4.10 8.22
C PHE A 71 3.75 -3.84 9.29
N ARG A 72 4.13 -3.18 10.40
CA ARG A 72 3.17 -2.85 11.46
C ARG A 72 2.21 -1.77 11.00
N LYS A 73 2.74 -0.68 10.44
CA LYS A 73 1.91 0.39 9.84
C LYS A 73 1.12 -0.12 8.62
N LEU A 74 1.74 -0.97 7.80
CA LEU A 74 1.08 -1.57 6.64
C LEU A 74 -0.11 -2.43 7.07
N LYS A 75 0.02 -3.20 8.16
CA LYS A 75 -1.06 -4.03 8.71
C LYS A 75 -2.26 -3.17 9.14
N MET A 76 -2.02 -2.11 9.90
CA MET A 76 -3.07 -1.15 10.31
C MET A 76 -3.75 -0.51 9.09
N PHE A 77 -2.96 -0.11 8.10
CA PHE A 77 -3.48 0.45 6.87
C PHE A 77 -4.36 -0.54 6.10
N TYR A 78 -3.91 -1.79 5.91
CA TYR A 78 -4.71 -2.81 5.22
C TYR A 78 -5.94 -3.24 6.01
N TYR A 79 -5.89 -3.23 7.35
CA TYR A 79 -7.08 -3.42 8.17
C TYR A 79 -8.14 -2.36 7.85
N ALA A 80 -7.80 -1.07 7.94
CA ALA A 80 -8.73 0.01 7.55
C ALA A 80 -9.16 -0.10 6.08
N PHE A 81 -8.24 -0.43 5.18
CA PHE A 81 -8.51 -0.52 3.75
C PHE A 81 -9.54 -1.60 3.37
N PHE A 82 -9.59 -2.71 4.11
CA PHE A 82 -10.47 -3.83 3.79
C PHE A 82 -11.74 -3.88 4.64
N GLU A 83 -11.73 -3.31 5.85
CA GLU A 83 -12.85 -3.38 6.79
C GLU A 83 -13.70 -2.09 6.83
N ASP A 84 -13.16 -0.94 6.40
CA ASP A 84 -13.87 0.35 6.36
C ASP A 84 -14.25 0.71 4.91
N GLU A 85 -15.55 0.58 4.60
CA GLU A 85 -16.12 0.85 3.28
C GLU A 85 -15.96 2.31 2.83
N ASP A 86 -15.89 3.25 3.78
CA ASP A 86 -15.69 4.66 3.48
C ASP A 86 -14.21 4.93 3.20
N PHE A 87 -13.32 4.33 4.00
CA PHE A 87 -11.87 4.53 3.90
C PHE A 87 -11.30 4.14 2.53
N ILE A 88 -11.76 3.03 1.95
CA ILE A 88 -11.20 2.49 0.69
C ILE A 88 -11.25 3.52 -0.45
N ASN A 89 -12.29 4.38 -0.47
CA ASN A 89 -12.51 5.37 -1.54
C ASN A 89 -12.02 6.78 -1.18
N LEU A 90 -11.53 7.00 0.04
CA LEU A 90 -10.97 8.30 0.44
C LEU A 90 -9.77 8.71 -0.44
N PRO A 91 -9.58 10.00 -0.71
CA PRO A 91 -8.32 10.51 -1.27
C PRO A 91 -7.11 10.11 -0.43
N ASP A 92 -5.93 9.96 -1.05
CA ASP A 92 -4.67 9.66 -0.32
C ASP A 92 -4.44 10.63 0.87
N VAL A 93 -4.83 11.89 0.73
CA VAL A 93 -4.72 12.93 1.78
C VAL A 93 -5.59 12.60 2.98
N GLU A 94 -6.84 12.21 2.75
CA GLU A 94 -7.73 11.85 3.85
C GLU A 94 -7.35 10.51 4.47
N LYS A 95 -6.82 9.57 3.68
CA LYS A 95 -6.21 8.35 4.23
C LYS A 95 -5.01 8.66 5.12
N GLU A 96 -4.15 9.60 4.74
CA GLU A 96 -3.01 10.04 5.57
C GLU A 96 -3.49 10.70 6.89
N ASN A 97 -4.52 11.54 6.82
CA ASN A 97 -5.15 12.13 7.99
C ASN A 97 -5.74 11.05 8.92
N TYR A 98 -6.60 10.19 8.38
CA TYR A 98 -7.23 9.08 9.11
C TYR A 98 -6.19 8.18 9.78
N MET A 99 -5.14 7.78 9.06
CA MET A 99 -4.05 6.98 9.63
C MET A 99 -3.33 7.69 10.77
N SER A 100 -3.18 9.03 10.69
CA SER A 100 -2.55 9.81 11.74
C SER A 100 -3.44 9.99 12.98
N ASP A 101 -4.75 10.04 12.78
CA ASP A 101 -5.74 10.27 13.83
C ASP A 101 -6.10 8.95 14.57
N GLU A 102 -6.29 7.84 13.84
CA GLU A 102 -6.75 6.55 14.40
C GLU A 102 -5.64 5.53 14.68
N TYR A 103 -4.51 5.63 13.96
CA TYR A 103 -3.44 4.64 14.00
C TYR A 103 -2.07 5.31 14.13
N GLU A 104 -1.20 5.09 13.15
CA GLU A 104 0.08 5.75 13.05
C GLU A 104 0.21 6.49 11.74
N HIS A 105 0.91 7.63 11.80
CA HIS A 105 1.19 8.42 10.63
C HIS A 105 1.88 7.60 9.53
N VAL A 106 1.26 7.60 8.35
CA VAL A 106 1.76 7.04 7.09
C VAL A 106 1.65 8.10 6.01
N SER A 107 2.77 8.39 5.34
CA SER A 107 2.76 9.40 4.28
C SER A 107 1.88 9.01 3.09
N ARG A 108 1.29 10.00 2.40
CA ARG A 108 0.56 9.79 1.13
C ARG A 108 1.32 8.98 0.09
N THR A 109 2.64 9.22 -0.03
CA THR A 109 3.48 8.49 -0.98
C THR A 109 3.58 7.02 -0.62
N THR A 110 3.67 6.71 0.68
CA THR A 110 3.68 5.34 1.19
C THR A 110 2.32 4.66 0.96
N ILE A 111 1.21 5.32 1.29
CA ILE A 111 -0.16 4.83 1.04
C ILE A 111 -0.33 4.48 -0.44
N ARG A 112 0.05 5.39 -1.35
CA ARG A 112 -0.04 5.15 -2.80
C ARG A 112 0.77 3.93 -3.24
N SER A 113 1.95 3.74 -2.65
CA SER A 113 2.80 2.58 -2.91
C SER A 113 2.11 1.29 -2.46
N TRP A 114 1.55 1.26 -1.25
CA TRP A 114 0.83 0.12 -0.69
C TRP A 114 -0.40 -0.26 -1.52
N VAL A 115 -1.25 0.70 -1.86
CA VAL A 115 -2.37 0.48 -2.80
C VAL A 115 -1.86 -0.03 -4.15
N GLY A 116 -0.72 0.48 -4.62
CA GLY A 116 -0.08 0.02 -5.85
C GLY A 116 0.39 -1.44 -5.81
N TYR A 117 0.75 -1.99 -4.65
CA TYR A 117 1.08 -3.41 -4.53
C TYR A 117 -0.17 -4.29 -4.61
N LEU A 118 -1.30 -3.87 -4.04
CA LEU A 118 -2.58 -4.56 -4.18
C LEU A 118 -3.04 -4.62 -5.64
N ASP A 119 -2.92 -3.50 -6.36
CA ASP A 119 -3.24 -3.38 -7.79
C ASP A 119 -2.34 -4.29 -8.64
N LYS A 120 -1.02 -4.27 -8.42
CA LYS A 120 -0.07 -5.17 -9.11
C LYS A 120 -0.27 -6.65 -8.80
N ALA A 121 -0.79 -6.97 -7.62
CA ALA A 121 -1.15 -8.32 -7.22
C ALA A 121 -2.54 -8.73 -7.72
N ASN A 122 -3.21 -7.89 -8.53
CA ASN A 122 -4.57 -8.06 -9.04
C ASN A 122 -5.63 -8.25 -7.93
N LEU A 123 -5.41 -7.77 -6.71
CA LEU A 123 -6.42 -7.86 -5.65
C LEU A 123 -7.48 -6.77 -5.75
N ILE A 124 -7.08 -5.64 -6.33
CA ILE A 124 -7.96 -4.50 -6.61
C ILE A 124 -7.76 -4.03 -8.04
N HIS A 125 -8.71 -3.23 -8.52
CA HIS A 125 -8.63 -2.47 -9.74
C HIS A 125 -9.03 -1.02 -9.48
N LYS A 126 -8.32 -0.08 -10.11
CA LYS A 126 -8.68 1.34 -10.10
C LYS A 126 -9.56 1.63 -11.30
N ASP A 127 -10.83 1.93 -11.05
CA ASP A 127 -11.76 2.28 -12.13
C ASP A 127 -11.35 3.61 -12.77
N THR A 128 -11.00 3.56 -14.05
CA THR A 128 -10.58 4.74 -14.81
C THR A 128 -11.74 5.50 -15.44
N THR A 129 -12.97 5.05 -15.22
CA THR A 129 -14.21 5.66 -15.72
C THR A 129 -15.01 6.34 -14.61
N ASP A 130 -14.84 5.91 -13.36
CA ASP A 130 -15.50 6.49 -12.17
C ASP A 130 -14.48 7.09 -11.20
N PHE A 131 -14.66 8.37 -10.88
CA PHE A 131 -13.76 9.13 -10.01
C PHE A 131 -14.53 9.88 -8.94
N THR A 132 -13.93 9.93 -7.75
CA THR A 132 -14.27 10.93 -6.74
C THR A 132 -13.47 12.19 -7.00
N TYR A 133 -14.14 13.33 -7.04
CA TYR A 133 -13.53 14.64 -7.30
C TYR A 133 -13.54 15.48 -6.02
N PHE A 134 -12.44 16.18 -5.75
CA PHE A 134 -12.30 16.97 -4.54
C PHE A 134 -11.36 18.15 -4.73
N ALA A 135 -11.53 19.18 -3.92
CA ALA A 135 -10.58 20.28 -3.75
C ALA A 135 -9.76 20.06 -2.48
N VAL A 136 -8.44 20.14 -2.57
CA VAL A 136 -7.53 20.04 -1.42
C VAL A 136 -7.16 21.44 -0.94
N ASN A 137 -7.38 21.73 0.33
CA ASN A 137 -6.96 22.98 0.98
C ASN A 137 -6.24 22.70 2.30
N HIS A 138 -5.97 23.74 3.07
CA HIS A 138 -5.50 23.66 4.44
C HIS A 138 -6.51 24.33 5.37
N ASP A 139 -6.70 23.77 6.55
CA ASP A 139 -7.43 24.43 7.63
C ASP A 139 -6.60 25.56 8.28
N GLU A 140 -7.16 26.20 9.29
CA GLU A 140 -6.52 27.28 10.06
C GLU A 140 -5.22 26.86 10.75
N ASN A 141 -5.03 25.56 10.99
CA ASN A 141 -3.84 24.98 11.62
C ASN A 141 -2.82 24.47 10.60
N GLY A 142 -3.09 24.62 9.29
CA GLY A 142 -2.23 24.12 8.22
C GLY A 142 -2.36 22.61 7.95
N LYS A 143 -3.35 21.91 8.52
CA LYS A 143 -3.65 20.50 8.19
C LYS A 143 -4.38 20.47 6.85
N LYS A 144 -4.02 19.52 5.98
CA LYS A 144 -4.69 19.37 4.69
C LYS A 144 -6.10 18.85 4.88
N THR A 145 -7.04 19.48 4.21
CA THR A 145 -8.45 19.09 4.19
C THR A 145 -8.91 18.91 2.75
N THR A 146 -9.94 18.10 2.56
CA THR A 146 -10.60 17.95 1.27
C THR A 146 -12.07 18.35 1.35
N THR A 147 -12.58 18.83 0.23
CA THR A 147 -14.01 19.09 0.03
C THR A 147 -14.42 18.42 -1.27
N GLU A 148 -15.46 17.60 -1.24
CA GLU A 148 -15.99 16.96 -2.44
C GLU A 148 -16.52 18.01 -3.42
N ILE A 149 -16.23 17.83 -4.71
CA ILE A 149 -16.67 18.71 -5.80
C ILE A 149 -17.24 17.88 -6.94
N SER A 150 -17.94 18.50 -7.89
CA SER A 150 -18.40 17.80 -9.09
C SER A 150 -17.30 17.61 -10.14
N ALA A 151 -17.53 16.69 -11.08
CA ALA A 151 -16.68 16.49 -12.25
C ALA A 151 -16.59 17.76 -13.12
N GLU A 152 -17.68 18.52 -13.21
CA GLU A 152 -17.75 19.80 -13.91
C GLU A 152 -16.82 20.82 -13.26
N THR A 153 -16.88 20.95 -11.94
CA THR A 153 -16.02 21.85 -11.16
C THR A 153 -14.55 21.49 -11.34
N TYR A 154 -14.20 20.20 -11.25
CA TYR A 154 -12.85 19.74 -11.53
C TYR A 154 -12.36 20.14 -12.94
N LYS A 155 -13.19 19.93 -13.96
CA LYS A 155 -12.86 20.31 -15.35
C LYS A 155 -12.70 21.81 -15.50
N GLN A 156 -13.54 22.61 -14.85
CA GLN A 156 -13.46 24.07 -14.86
C GLN A 156 -12.18 24.58 -14.19
N GLY A 157 -11.81 24.04 -13.03
CA GLY A 157 -10.56 24.39 -12.34
C GLY A 157 -9.32 24.19 -13.22
N TRP A 158 -9.23 23.04 -13.92
CA TRP A 158 -8.14 22.81 -14.86
C TRP A 158 -8.19 23.71 -16.09
N ARG A 159 -9.37 24.04 -16.62
CA ARG A 159 -9.49 25.00 -17.72
C ARG A 159 -8.95 26.37 -17.35
N GLU A 160 -9.27 26.87 -16.14
CA GLU A 160 -8.76 28.15 -15.66
C GLU A 160 -7.24 28.10 -15.42
N TYR A 161 -6.71 27.00 -14.89
CA TYR A 161 -5.25 26.80 -14.83
C TYR A 161 -4.62 26.93 -16.22
N TRP A 162 -5.10 26.18 -17.22
CA TRP A 162 -4.49 26.19 -18.55
C TRP A 162 -4.64 27.52 -19.31
N LYS A 163 -5.69 28.28 -19.01
CA LYS A 163 -5.90 29.64 -19.57
C LYS A 163 -4.83 30.63 -19.10
N HIS A 164 -4.37 30.48 -17.86
CA HIS A 164 -3.39 31.36 -17.24
C HIS A 164 -1.97 30.77 -17.20
N ASN A 165 -1.81 29.51 -17.61
CA ASN A 165 -0.52 28.82 -17.60
C ASN A 165 0.32 29.22 -18.82
N ILE A 166 1.08 30.29 -18.65
CA ILE A 166 2.14 30.71 -19.56
C ILE A 166 3.52 30.35 -18.97
N PRO A 167 4.58 30.27 -19.79
CA PRO A 167 5.94 30.00 -19.30
C PRO A 167 6.29 30.91 -18.12
N ASP A 168 6.90 30.35 -17.09
CA ASP A 168 7.32 31.02 -15.85
C ASP A 168 6.19 31.54 -14.92
N GLU A 169 4.90 31.37 -15.26
CA GLU A 169 3.77 31.82 -14.43
C GLU A 169 2.83 30.71 -13.92
N SER A 170 3.27 29.45 -13.95
CA SER A 170 2.45 28.32 -13.50
C SER A 170 1.94 28.46 -12.06
N SER A 171 2.70 29.14 -11.18
CA SER A 171 2.27 29.45 -9.81
C SER A 171 1.08 30.42 -9.75
N TYR A 172 1.03 31.40 -10.65
CA TYR A 172 -0.08 32.35 -10.76
C TYR A 172 -1.32 31.65 -11.29
N ALA A 173 -1.16 30.85 -12.34
CA ALA A 173 -2.23 30.02 -12.90
C ALA A 173 -2.84 29.08 -11.85
N PHE A 174 -2.00 28.46 -11.02
CA PHE A 174 -2.44 27.57 -9.95
C PHE A 174 -3.20 28.33 -8.87
N LYS A 175 -2.72 29.50 -8.43
CA LYS A 175 -3.47 30.36 -7.49
C LYS A 175 -4.83 30.76 -8.04
N LYS A 176 -4.91 31.15 -9.31
CA LYS A 176 -6.18 31.50 -9.97
C LYS A 176 -7.15 30.33 -10.02
N ALA A 177 -6.67 29.13 -10.34
CA ALA A 177 -7.49 27.92 -10.32
C ALA A 177 -7.98 27.57 -8.91
N MET A 178 -7.15 27.80 -7.87
CA MET A 178 -7.52 27.53 -6.47
C MET A 178 -8.48 28.58 -5.88
N GLU A 179 -8.35 29.86 -6.25
CA GLU A 179 -9.18 30.96 -5.73
C GLU A 179 -10.69 30.73 -5.99
N ILE A 180 -11.02 30.09 -7.10
CA ILE A 180 -12.42 29.88 -7.49
C ILE A 180 -13.09 28.79 -6.64
N TRP A 181 -12.31 27.79 -6.20
CA TRP A 181 -12.83 26.56 -5.61
C TRP A 181 -12.34 26.28 -4.19
N GLY A 182 -11.59 27.23 -3.62
CA GLY A 182 -11.06 27.13 -2.26
C GLY A 182 -10.05 25.99 -2.10
N GLY A 183 -9.33 25.59 -3.15
CA GLY A 183 -8.34 24.51 -3.06
C GLY A 183 -7.87 23.94 -4.40
N ALA A 184 -6.85 23.09 -4.35
CA ALA A 184 -6.30 22.41 -5.51
C ALA A 184 -7.24 21.27 -5.97
N VAL A 185 -7.80 21.39 -7.18
CA VAL A 185 -8.72 20.38 -7.72
C VAL A 185 -8.00 19.08 -8.07
N CYS A 186 -8.52 17.97 -7.56
CA CYS A 186 -7.95 16.65 -7.66
C CYS A 186 -9.05 15.61 -7.93
N ARG A 187 -8.63 14.43 -8.37
CA ARG A 187 -9.52 13.28 -8.55
C ARG A 187 -8.81 12.00 -8.14
N THR A 188 -9.55 11.04 -7.61
CA THR A 188 -9.07 9.69 -7.32
C THR A 188 -9.99 8.68 -7.98
N PRO A 189 -9.47 7.65 -8.68
CA PRO A 189 -10.31 6.58 -9.21
C PRO A 189 -10.94 5.80 -8.06
N LYS A 190 -12.17 5.33 -8.24
CA LYS A 190 -12.77 4.39 -7.29
C LYS A 190 -12.03 3.06 -7.32
N ILE A 191 -12.00 2.39 -6.17
CA ILE A 191 -11.37 1.09 -6.04
C ILE A 191 -12.43 -0.01 -6.12
N ILE A 192 -12.19 -0.98 -6.99
CA ILE A 192 -13.03 -2.16 -7.16
C ILE A 192 -12.24 -3.39 -6.70
N MET A 193 -12.84 -4.19 -5.83
CA MET A 193 -12.27 -5.46 -5.41
C MET A 193 -12.31 -6.48 -6.55
N ASN A 194 -11.20 -7.17 -6.80
CA ASN A 194 -11.18 -8.20 -7.83
C ASN A 194 -11.82 -9.50 -7.31
N GLY A 195 -13.02 -9.80 -7.78
CA GLY A 195 -13.74 -11.02 -7.41
C GLY A 195 -13.09 -12.32 -7.89
N ILE A 196 -12.21 -12.29 -8.89
CA ILE A 196 -11.46 -13.49 -9.35
C ILE A 196 -10.45 -13.93 -8.28
N GLU A 197 -9.80 -12.95 -7.64
CA GLU A 197 -8.81 -13.17 -6.58
C GLU A 197 -9.44 -13.17 -5.18
N TRP A 198 -10.76 -13.38 -5.08
CA TRP A 198 -11.52 -13.31 -3.82
C TRP A 198 -10.91 -14.16 -2.72
N ALA A 199 -10.55 -15.42 -3.02
CA ALA A 199 -9.94 -16.32 -2.03
C ALA A 199 -8.60 -15.80 -1.50
N LYS A 200 -7.80 -15.12 -2.35
CA LYS A 200 -6.53 -14.52 -1.96
C LYS A 200 -6.74 -13.27 -1.10
N THR A 201 -7.74 -12.46 -1.44
CA THR A 201 -8.17 -11.30 -0.64
C THR A 201 -8.69 -11.71 0.73
N GLU A 202 -9.61 -12.67 0.80
CA GLU A 202 -10.16 -13.14 2.08
C GLU A 202 -9.09 -13.73 2.98
N ARG A 203 -8.16 -14.51 2.40
CA ARG A 203 -7.00 -15.00 3.13
C ARG A 203 -6.16 -13.85 3.71
N LEU A 204 -5.92 -12.78 2.94
CA LEU A 204 -5.20 -11.61 3.45
C LEU A 204 -5.95 -10.97 4.63
N LYS A 205 -7.27 -10.78 4.52
CA LYS A 205 -8.09 -10.25 5.61
C LYS A 205 -8.03 -11.12 6.87
N GLU A 206 -8.20 -12.43 6.74
CA GLU A 206 -8.09 -13.37 7.85
C GLU A 206 -6.72 -13.28 8.54
N ILE A 207 -5.63 -13.22 7.76
CA ILE A 207 -4.27 -13.07 8.28
C ILE A 207 -4.12 -11.75 9.06
N ILE A 208 -4.67 -10.65 8.52
CA ILE A 208 -4.65 -9.33 9.19
C ILE A 208 -5.39 -9.41 10.52
N VAL A 209 -6.65 -9.86 10.53
CA VAL A 209 -7.49 -9.94 11.74
C VAL A 209 -6.83 -10.84 12.79
N ASN A 210 -6.37 -12.02 12.40
CA ASN A 210 -5.68 -12.95 13.31
C ASN A 210 -4.37 -12.38 13.87
N SER A 211 -3.68 -11.53 13.10
CA SER A 211 -2.47 -10.85 13.55
C SER A 211 -2.78 -9.70 14.53
N MET A 212 -3.91 -9.00 14.35
CA MET A 212 -4.35 -7.93 15.26
C MET A 212 -4.84 -8.49 16.61
N LEU A 213 -5.41 -9.70 16.65
CA LEU A 213 -5.89 -10.34 17.89
C LEU A 213 -4.79 -10.93 18.79
N LYS A 214 -3.57 -11.08 18.27
CA LYS A 214 -2.44 -11.71 18.97
C LYS A 214 -1.49 -10.70 19.63
N GLU A 215 -1.73 -9.40 19.42
CA GLU A 215 -1.00 -8.28 20.03
C GLU A 215 -1.73 -7.78 21.29
#